data_AF-A0A2N7XTT8-F1
#
_entry.id   AF-A0A2N7XTT8-F1
#
_cell.length_a   1.000
_cell.length_b   1.000
_cell.length_c   1.000
_cell.angle_alpha   90.00
_cell.angle_beta   90.00
_cell.angle_gamma   90.00
#
_symmetry.space_group_name_H-M   'P 1'
#
loop_
_entity.id
_entity.type
_entity.pdbx_description
1 polymer ?
#
loop_
_entity_poly.entity_id
_entity_poly.type
_entity_poly.pdbx_seq_one_letter_code
_entity_poly.pdbx_strand_id
1 'polypeptide(L)' 'PEYRVHWENKAALGRLGQPEDIADLIAFLISDDARFITGQGLLVDGGAMTRM' A
#
# COMPACT_ATOMS: atom_id res chain seq x y z
N PRO A 1 17.62 8.04 9.88
CA PRO A 1 17.93 8.45 8.49
C PRO A 1 18.03 7.24 7.54
N GLU A 2 18.89 6.26 7.84
CA GLU A 2 19.10 5.07 6.99
C GLU A 2 17.84 4.20 6.85
N TYR A 3 17.07 4.01 7.92
CA TYR A 3 15.83 3.23 7.87
C TYR A 3 14.79 3.82 6.89
N ARG A 4 14.64 5.14 6.88
CA ARG A 4 13.72 5.83 5.98
C ARG A 4 14.13 5.67 4.52
N VAL A 5 15.39 5.95 4.23
CA VAL A 5 15.96 5.83 2.88
C VAL A 5 15.90 4.39 2.37
N HIS A 6 16.12 3.40 3.22
CA HIS A 6 15.98 1.98 2.87
C HIS A 6 14.58 1.67 2.33
N TRP A 7 13.53 2.11 3.03
CA TRP A 7 12.15 1.84 2.61
C TRP A 7 11.68 2.71 1.44
N GLU A 8 12.16 3.95 1.32
CA GLU A 8 11.92 4.81 0.15
C GLU A 8 12.48 4.18 -1.13
N ASN A 9 13.70 3.63 -1.07
CA ASN A 9 14.33 2.96 -2.21
C ASN A 9 13.71 1.60 -2.53
N LYS A 10 13.15 0.92 -1.53
CA LYS A 10 12.50 -0.37 -1.73
C LYS A 10 11.16 -0.22 -2.44
N ALA A 11 10.39 0.82 -2.13
CA ALA A 11 9.14 1.13 -2.81
C ALA A 11 9.40 1.48 -4.29
N ALA A 12 8.72 0.82 -5.21
CA ALA A 12 8.80 1.14 -6.63
C ALA A 12 8.34 2.58 -6.94
N LEU A 13 7.45 3.13 -6.10
CA LEU A 13 7.00 4.52 -6.18
C LEU A 13 8.01 5.55 -5.64
N GLY A 14 9.15 5.11 -5.08
CA GLY A 14 10.25 6.01 -4.68
C GLY A 14 9.94 6.94 -3.49
N ARG A 15 8.89 6.64 -2.72
CA ARG A 15 8.53 7.38 -1.51
C ARG A 15 8.00 6.46 -0.42
N LEU A 16 8.03 6.92 0.83
CA LEU A 16 7.27 6.27 1.89
C LEU A 16 5.78 6.44 1.67
N GLY A 17 5.03 5.40 2.02
CA GLY A 17 3.58 5.47 2.19
C GLY A 17 3.21 6.55 3.22
N GLN A 18 2.09 7.20 2.96
CA GLN A 18 1.43 8.13 3.88
C GLN A 18 0.16 7.46 4.43
N PRO A 19 -0.38 7.92 5.58
CA PRO A 19 -1.63 7.37 6.12
C PRO A 19 -2.78 7.34 5.10
N GLU A 20 -2.84 8.33 4.21
CA GLU A 20 -3.87 8.46 3.17
C GLU A 20 -3.84 7.30 2.17
N ASP A 21 -2.65 6.74 1.86
CA ASP A 21 -2.55 5.59 0.95
C ASP A 21 -3.31 4.36 1.49
N ILE A 22 -3.32 4.19 2.82
CA ILE A 22 -4.07 3.12 3.50
C ILE A 22 -5.55 3.49 3.62
N ALA A 23 -5.83 4.75 3.99
CA ALA A 23 -7.19 5.24 4.17
C ALA A 23 -8.01 5.14 2.88
N ASP A 24 -7.42 5.46 1.73
CA ASP A 24 -8.07 5.38 0.43
C ASP A 24 -8.43 3.94 0.06
N LEU A 25 -7.55 2.96 0.33
CA LEU A 25 -7.90 1.54 0.14
C LEU A 25 -9.05 1.14 1.07
N ILE A 26 -9.01 1.53 2.35
CA ILE A 26 -10.09 1.21 3.30
C ILE A 26 -11.40 1.82 2.82
N ALA A 27 -11.39 3.08 2.38
CA ALA A 27 -12.57 3.78 1.86
C ALA A 27 -13.18 3.05 0.66
N PHE A 28 -12.34 2.50 -0.23
CA PHE A 28 -12.80 1.62 -1.31
C PHE A 28 -13.38 0.30 -0.77
N LEU A 29 -12.69 -0.38 0.17
CA LEU A 29 -13.13 -1.68 0.68
C LEU A 29 -14.44 -1.64 1.47
N ILE A 30 -14.79 -0.49 2.06
CA ILE A 30 -16.08 -0.30 2.75
C ILE A 30 -17.21 0.15 1.81
N SER A 31 -16.91 0.44 0.54
CA SER A 31 -17.91 0.88 -0.43
C SER A 31 -18.61 -0.29 -1.12
N ASP A 32 -19.73 -0.01 -1.79
CA ASP A 32 -20.48 -1.00 -2.57
C ASP A 32 -19.72 -1.54 -3.80
N ASP A 33 -18.66 -0.83 -4.22
CA ASP A 33 -17.82 -1.25 -5.34
C ASP A 33 -16.96 -2.47 -4.98
N ALA A 34 -16.65 -2.66 -3.69
CA ALA A 34 -15.89 -3.79 -3.19
C ALA A 34 -16.75 -5.00 -2.78
N ARG A 35 -18.07 -5.01 -3.06
CA ARG A 35 -19.04 -6.01 -2.54
C ARG A 35 -18.74 -7.49 -2.85
N PHE A 36 -17.83 -7.79 -3.76
CA PHE A 36 -17.43 -9.16 -4.11
C PHE A 36 -15.99 -9.51 -3.68
N ILE A 37 -15.32 -8.62 -2.95
CA ILE A 37 -13.97 -8.81 -2.44
C ILE A 37 -14.07 -9.29 -0.98
N THR A 38 -13.63 -10.51 -0.73
CA THR A 38 -13.57 -11.07 0.63
C THR A 38 -12.42 -12.06 0.78
N GLY A 39 -11.90 -12.19 1.99
CA GLY A 39 -10.81 -13.13 2.33
C GLY A 39 -9.45 -12.82 1.69
N GLN A 40 -9.26 -11.61 1.15
CA GLN A 40 -8.02 -11.21 0.47
C GLN A 40 -7.14 -10.33 1.38
N GLY A 41 -5.83 -10.50 1.26
CA GLY A 41 -4.83 -9.54 1.75
C GLY A 41 -4.35 -8.68 0.58
N LEU A 42 -4.46 -7.36 0.71
CA LEU A 42 -4.00 -6.41 -0.30
C LEU A 42 -2.78 -5.66 0.22
N LEU A 43 -1.69 -5.66 -0.56
CA LEU A 43 -0.48 -4.92 -0.24
C LEU A 43 -0.62 -3.45 -0.68
N VAL A 44 -0.42 -2.54 0.27
CA VAL A 44 -0.38 -1.08 0.04
C VAL A 44 0.98 -0.56 0.48
N ASP A 45 2.01 -0.95 -0.26
CA ASP A 45 3.41 -0.79 0.13
C ASP A 45 4.23 -0.02 -0.91
N GLY A 46 3.57 0.66 -1.84
CA GLY A 46 4.21 1.35 -2.96
C GLY A 46 5.04 0.42 -3.86
N GLY A 47 4.74 -0.89 -3.85
CA GLY A 47 5.43 -1.91 -4.62
C GLY A 47 6.70 -2.46 -3.94
N ALA A 48 6.90 -2.22 -2.64
CA ALA A 48 8.11 -2.65 -1.92
C ALA A 48 8.33 -4.17 -1.92
N MET A 49 7.29 -4.98 -2.09
CA MET A 49 7.37 -6.45 -2.16
C MET A 49 7.37 -7.01 -3.59
N THR A 50 7.37 -6.16 -4.62
CA THR A 50 7.19 -6.62 -6.02
C THR A 50 8.48 -7.04 -6.73
N ARG A 51 9.65 -6.63 -6.21
CA ARG A 51 10.96 -7.05 -6.74
C ARG A 51 11.58 -8.06 -5.78
N MET A 52 11.65 -9.32 -6.22
CA MET A 52 12.47 -10.37 -5.61
C MET A 52 13.93 -10.21 -6.04
#